data_AF-A0A940P7M7-F1
#
_entry.id   AF-A0A940P7M7-F1
#
_cell.length_a   1.000
_cell.length_b   1.000
_cell.length_c   1.000
_cell.angle_alpha   90.00
_cell.angle_beta   90.00
_cell.angle_gamma   90.00
#
_symmetry.space_group_name_H-M   'P 1'
#
loop_
_entity.id
_entity.type
_entity.pdbx_description
1 polymer ?
#
loop_
_entity_poly.entity_id
_entity_poly.type
_entity_poly.pdbx_seq_one_letter_code
_entity_poly.pdbx_strand_id
1 'polypeptide(L)'
;MKAKSNKNRGAKYIMLASVLASTALAMASPEPVAAAELAPNTLSLLDKDARFISSGITYTDFLGSEQEISIPESSEVTMNTTATEVIIKFDNQTYRLMNAKNLTLTNIMVKNKVGFYTDTIVDMTFDGVTFVNGANIEAMNKLKSLTVVRSNFGSTDYSLAVKSSPYLTKFSIDESEFAADLHIYTNRPLGEVNVTNSILQDDARQQNNLSTYRTNYSNTRFERYNGSRIIGTGGRKAGDSFYINEQPERGIGKSQFKASAKGSISYTDNFSDEAHNIPVGAYTPITSVKASGDKITIKMQNGAQHIINNPRDITFNNVDIKSDVSLTAKTLRLENIAFIDCRTEVISVGNSETLQSFEIHRSEISQKQGYINVFKNTVLTRVVMQQSTVKGTSGYTSIHNNLAIEDFIMNDNLYDGYVYAQNSGSAMLQFSNCRFNEYVAANNVIEGEGGIQPIGEVPEIYAFDTFVNKGDEFNALEGIEAYDYEDGDLTKAIQVEPHSVNTDRNGVYPVTYKVTDSHGNTTVVTIEVTVG
;
A
#
# COMPACT_ATOMS: atom_id res chain seq x y z
N MET A 1 -28.18 -3.80 -59.45
CA MET A 1 -27.64 -4.51 -58.27
C MET A 1 -26.12 -4.37 -58.29
N LYS A 2 -25.55 -3.87 -57.18
CA LYS A 2 -24.16 -3.42 -57.04
C LYS A 2 -23.23 -4.58 -56.67
N ALA A 3 -22.03 -4.59 -57.25
CA ALA A 3 -20.89 -5.36 -56.78
C ALA A 3 -20.31 -4.76 -55.49
N LYS A 4 -19.84 -5.60 -54.56
CA LYS A 4 -19.07 -5.20 -53.37
C LYS A 4 -17.90 -6.16 -53.16
N SER A 5 -16.74 -5.55 -52.93
CA SER A 5 -15.50 -6.11 -52.40
C SER A 5 -15.61 -6.45 -50.91
N ASN A 6 -14.80 -7.38 -50.39
CA ASN A 6 -13.65 -7.03 -49.53
C ASN A 6 -12.72 -8.21 -49.19
N LYS A 7 -11.47 -7.85 -48.90
CA LYS A 7 -10.28 -8.66 -48.56
C LYS A 7 -10.31 -9.21 -47.11
N ASN A 8 -9.68 -10.37 -46.87
CA ASN A 8 -8.38 -10.47 -46.13
C ASN A 8 -7.89 -11.94 -45.99
N ARG A 9 -6.65 -12.19 -46.45
CA ARG A 9 -5.74 -13.30 -46.08
C ARG A 9 -4.57 -12.60 -45.36
N GLY A 10 -4.11 -12.95 -44.16
CA GLY A 10 -3.55 -14.24 -43.72
C GLY A 10 -2.02 -14.18 -43.82
N ALA A 11 -1.27 -14.24 -42.71
CA ALA A 11 0.09 -14.80 -42.63
C ALA A 11 0.69 -14.67 -41.21
N LYS A 12 1.38 -15.75 -40.80
CA LYS A 12 2.19 -15.94 -39.58
C LYS A 12 3.66 -15.54 -39.83
N TYR A 13 4.31 -15.08 -38.76
CA TYR A 13 5.73 -15.17 -38.34
C TYR A 13 6.81 -15.73 -39.29
N ILE A 14 7.96 -15.03 -39.40
CA ILE A 14 9.34 -15.42 -38.99
C ILE A 14 10.36 -14.28 -39.33
N MET A 15 11.42 -14.19 -38.52
CA MET A 15 12.46 -13.15 -38.30
C MET A 15 13.41 -12.78 -39.48
N LEU A 16 14.00 -11.56 -39.44
CA LEU A 16 15.41 -11.23 -39.06
C LEU A 16 15.91 -9.92 -39.73
N ALA A 17 16.82 -9.23 -39.04
CA ALA A 17 17.31 -7.85 -39.20
C ALA A 17 18.03 -7.45 -40.51
N SER A 18 18.01 -6.15 -40.87
CA SER A 18 19.22 -5.32 -41.16
C SER A 18 18.93 -3.85 -41.59
N VAL A 19 19.42 -2.89 -40.79
CA VAL A 19 20.36 -1.79 -41.15
C VAL A 19 19.96 -0.64 -42.14
N LEU A 20 19.96 0.58 -41.55
CA LEU A 20 20.37 1.94 -42.00
C LEU A 20 19.40 2.97 -42.65
N ALA A 21 19.32 4.10 -41.91
CA ALA A 21 19.26 5.53 -42.28
C ALA A 21 17.95 6.03 -42.95
N SER A 22 17.35 7.16 -42.59
CA SER A 22 17.89 8.43 -42.08
C SER A 22 16.78 9.33 -41.52
N THR A 23 17.09 10.05 -40.44
CA THR A 23 16.58 11.39 -40.07
C THR A 23 15.06 11.64 -40.12
N ALA A 24 14.41 11.50 -38.95
CA ALA A 24 13.39 12.46 -38.52
C ALA A 24 13.54 12.66 -37.02
N LEU A 25 13.76 13.92 -36.67
CA LEU A 25 13.87 14.46 -35.32
C LEU A 25 12.57 14.16 -34.55
N ALA A 26 12.57 13.14 -33.70
CA ALA A 26 11.54 12.94 -32.70
C ALA A 26 12.20 13.21 -31.35
N MET A 27 11.91 14.40 -30.80
CA MET A 27 12.10 14.69 -29.39
C MET A 27 11.23 13.68 -28.63
N ALA A 28 11.87 12.68 -28.04
CA ALA A 28 11.21 11.76 -27.15
C ALA A 28 10.79 12.54 -25.90
N SER A 29 9.48 12.67 -25.71
CA SER A 29 8.89 12.80 -24.39
C SER A 29 9.47 11.71 -23.47
N PRO A 30 9.71 11.96 -22.18
CA PRO A 30 10.00 10.87 -21.26
C PRO A 30 8.88 9.84 -21.38
N GLU A 31 9.24 8.58 -21.65
CA GLU A 31 8.29 7.49 -21.56
C GLU A 31 7.74 7.48 -20.12
N PRO A 32 6.42 7.32 -19.92
CA PRO A 32 5.90 7.13 -18.57
C PRO A 32 6.64 5.93 -17.99
N VAL A 33 7.30 6.15 -16.85
CA VAL A 33 7.91 5.10 -16.04
C VAL A 33 6.87 4.00 -15.94
N ALA A 34 7.17 2.83 -16.53
CA ALA A 34 6.33 1.67 -16.37
C ALA A 34 6.30 1.41 -14.87
N ALA A 35 5.21 1.81 -14.21
CA ALA A 35 4.88 1.32 -12.89
C ALA A 35 5.08 -0.19 -13.00
N ALA A 36 6.04 -0.73 -12.24
CA ALA A 36 6.15 -2.16 -12.12
C ALA A 36 4.74 -2.63 -11.80
N GLU A 37 4.09 -3.33 -12.74
CA GLU A 37 2.76 -3.88 -12.55
C GLU A 37 2.90 -4.78 -11.32
N LEU A 38 2.53 -4.24 -10.16
CA LEU A 38 2.25 -5.04 -8.98
C LEU A 38 1.00 -5.80 -9.40
N ALA A 39 1.23 -7.00 -9.96
CA ALA A 39 0.15 -7.89 -10.32
C ALA A 39 -0.71 -8.02 -9.07
N PRO A 40 -2.03 -7.73 -9.16
CA PRO A 40 -2.91 -7.92 -8.01
C PRO A 40 -2.74 -9.33 -7.51
N ASN A 41 -2.93 -9.59 -6.22
CA ASN A 41 -2.83 -10.95 -5.76
C ASN A 41 -3.88 -11.78 -6.50
N THR A 42 -3.44 -12.55 -7.48
CA THR A 42 -4.19 -13.67 -7.99
C THR A 42 -4.04 -14.73 -6.92
N LEU A 43 -4.68 -14.51 -5.77
CA LEU A 43 -5.00 -15.57 -4.84
C LEU A 43 -5.80 -16.53 -5.72
N SER A 44 -5.07 -17.51 -6.25
CA SER A 44 -5.60 -18.71 -6.84
C SER A 44 -6.53 -19.23 -5.77
N LEU A 45 -7.82 -18.89 -5.90
CA LEU A 45 -8.92 -19.43 -5.12
C LEU A 45 -8.54 -20.88 -4.84
N LEU A 46 -8.18 -21.15 -3.59
CA LEU A 46 -7.82 -22.44 -2.99
C LEU A 46 -7.64 -23.51 -4.06
N ASP A 47 -6.42 -24.00 -4.29
CA ASP A 47 -6.26 -25.25 -5.04
C ASP A 47 -7.22 -26.27 -4.43
N LYS A 48 -8.37 -26.48 -5.09
CA LYS A 48 -9.52 -27.18 -4.52
C LYS A 48 -9.19 -28.65 -4.30
N ASP A 49 -8.02 -29.06 -4.75
CA ASP A 49 -7.57 -30.44 -4.88
C ASP A 49 -6.41 -30.81 -3.92
N ALA A 50 -6.07 -29.99 -2.92
CA ALA A 50 -4.93 -30.27 -2.04
C ALA A 50 -5.29 -30.43 -0.53
N ARG A 51 -5.74 -31.65 -0.18
CA ARG A 51 -5.48 -32.46 1.05
C ARG A 51 -6.78 -33.06 1.62
N PHE A 52 -6.90 -34.38 1.50
CA PHE A 52 -7.92 -35.21 2.15
C PHE A 52 -7.76 -35.16 3.68
N ILE A 53 -8.38 -34.18 4.34
CA ILE A 53 -8.69 -34.28 5.78
C ILE A 53 -10.11 -34.82 5.89
N SER A 54 -10.32 -35.84 6.71
CA SER A 54 -11.65 -36.42 6.94
C SER A 54 -12.64 -35.35 7.40
N SER A 55 -13.82 -35.30 6.79
CA SER A 55 -14.89 -34.43 7.21
C SER A 55 -15.49 -34.92 8.53
N GLY A 56 -15.64 -34.00 9.50
CA GLY A 56 -16.09 -34.39 10.83
C GLY A 56 -15.91 -33.33 11.91
N ILE A 57 -16.11 -33.79 13.14
CA ILE A 57 -16.02 -33.00 14.36
C ILE A 57 -15.19 -33.77 15.38
N THR A 58 -14.15 -33.13 15.93
CA THR A 58 -13.43 -33.67 17.08
C THR A 58 -13.64 -32.80 18.31
N TYR A 59 -13.71 -33.42 19.48
CA TYR A 59 -13.83 -32.71 20.75
C TYR A 59 -13.30 -33.55 21.90
N THR A 60 -12.93 -32.90 23.00
CA THR A 60 -12.64 -33.57 24.27
C THR A 60 -13.90 -33.59 25.14
N ASP A 61 -14.33 -34.75 25.59
CA ASP A 61 -15.51 -34.91 26.44
C ASP A 61 -15.25 -34.51 27.92
N PHE A 62 -16.28 -34.66 28.76
CA PHE A 62 -16.19 -34.35 30.19
C PHE A 62 -15.24 -35.27 30.98
N LEU A 63 -14.92 -36.46 30.44
CA LEU A 63 -13.96 -37.40 31.01
C LEU A 63 -12.51 -37.08 30.57
N GLY A 64 -12.33 -36.13 29.65
CA GLY A 64 -11.04 -35.79 29.09
C GLY A 64 -10.63 -36.69 27.92
N SER A 65 -11.53 -37.51 27.39
CA SER A 65 -11.26 -38.36 26.23
C SER A 65 -11.56 -37.62 24.93
N GLU A 66 -10.72 -37.82 23.91
CA GLU A 66 -10.98 -37.32 22.57
C GLU A 66 -12.06 -38.17 21.89
N GLN A 67 -12.99 -37.49 21.24
CA GLN A 67 -14.12 -38.07 20.53
C GLN A 67 -14.12 -37.53 19.10
N GLU A 68 -14.48 -38.38 18.15
CA GLU A 68 -14.60 -38.04 16.74
C GLU A 68 -15.99 -38.41 16.22
N ILE A 69 -16.59 -37.50 15.45
CA ILE A 69 -17.84 -37.72 14.73
C ILE A 69 -17.53 -37.51 13.25
N SER A 70 -17.47 -38.60 12.48
CA SER A 70 -17.33 -38.50 11.03
C SER A 70 -18.62 -37.98 10.40
N ILE A 71 -18.47 -37.02 9.48
CA ILE A 71 -19.58 -36.42 8.74
C ILE A 71 -19.30 -36.66 7.25
N PRO A 72 -20.23 -37.23 6.48
CA PRO A 72 -20.05 -37.39 5.03
C PRO A 72 -19.84 -36.03 4.33
N GLU A 73 -18.97 -35.98 3.31
CA GLU A 73 -18.51 -34.75 2.62
C GLU A 73 -19.61 -33.92 1.90
N SER A 74 -20.88 -34.35 1.96
CA SER A 74 -22.03 -33.63 1.42
C SER A 74 -23.14 -33.40 2.45
N SER A 75 -22.97 -33.83 3.70
CA SER A 75 -24.01 -33.74 4.69
C SER A 75 -24.23 -32.29 5.11
N GLU A 76 -25.49 -31.85 5.03
CA GLU A 76 -25.90 -30.54 5.52
C GLU A 76 -26.06 -30.60 7.05
N VAL A 77 -25.23 -29.86 7.76
CA VAL A 77 -25.24 -29.83 9.22
C VAL A 77 -26.08 -28.65 9.70
N THR A 78 -26.89 -28.89 10.74
CA THR A 78 -27.39 -27.80 11.59
C THR A 78 -26.77 -27.89 12.97
N MET A 79 -26.44 -26.73 13.55
CA MET A 79 -25.76 -26.64 14.83
C MET A 79 -26.42 -25.60 15.72
N ASN A 80 -26.63 -25.94 16.98
CA ASN A 80 -27.10 -25.02 18.01
C ASN A 80 -26.28 -25.22 19.28
N THR A 81 -26.11 -24.17 20.08
CA THR A 81 -25.44 -24.29 21.37
C THR A 81 -26.35 -23.88 22.51
N THR A 82 -26.11 -24.50 23.67
CA THR A 82 -26.61 -24.04 24.97
C THR A 82 -25.41 -23.67 25.84
N ALA A 83 -25.64 -23.34 27.12
CA ALA A 83 -24.53 -23.08 28.05
C ALA A 83 -23.55 -24.27 28.16
N THR A 84 -24.03 -25.51 28.01
CA THR A 84 -23.25 -26.74 28.29
C THR A 84 -23.22 -27.75 27.15
N GLU A 85 -23.92 -27.51 26.05
CA GLU A 85 -24.01 -28.47 24.94
C GLU A 85 -23.77 -27.81 23.59
N VAL A 86 -23.08 -28.52 22.71
CA VAL A 86 -23.16 -28.31 21.26
C VAL A 86 -24.06 -29.41 20.69
N ILE A 87 -25.14 -29.01 20.03
CA ILE A 87 -26.13 -29.91 19.44
C ILE A 87 -25.94 -29.86 17.93
N ILE A 88 -25.55 -31.00 17.36
CA ILE A 88 -25.29 -31.17 15.92
C ILE A 88 -26.35 -32.10 15.34
N LYS A 89 -26.90 -31.75 14.18
CA LYS A 89 -27.83 -32.60 13.45
C LYS A 89 -27.42 -32.70 12.00
N PHE A 90 -27.37 -33.93 11.50
CA PHE A 90 -27.21 -34.31 10.10
C PHE A 90 -27.80 -35.71 9.91
N ASP A 91 -28.22 -36.06 8.70
CA ASP A 91 -28.71 -37.41 8.33
C ASP A 91 -29.77 -37.99 9.30
N ASN A 92 -30.71 -37.14 9.75
CA ASN A 92 -31.74 -37.46 10.75
C ASN A 92 -31.22 -37.93 12.12
N GLN A 93 -29.92 -37.79 12.38
CA GLN A 93 -29.29 -38.05 13.67
C GLN A 93 -29.11 -36.75 14.46
N THR A 94 -29.05 -36.87 15.79
CA THR A 94 -28.73 -35.77 16.70
C THR A 94 -27.59 -36.18 17.61
N TYR A 95 -26.49 -35.44 17.55
CA TYR A 95 -25.32 -35.61 18.40
C TYR A 95 -25.30 -34.50 19.44
N ARG A 96 -25.08 -34.86 20.71
CA ARG A 96 -25.02 -33.93 21.84
C ARG A 96 -23.66 -34.01 22.50
N LEU A 97 -22.88 -32.96 22.29
CA LEU A 97 -21.53 -32.83 22.83
C LEU A 97 -21.66 -32.12 24.19
N MET A 98 -21.92 -32.91 25.23
CA MET A 98 -22.09 -32.39 26.59
C MET A 98 -20.75 -32.02 27.21
N ASN A 99 -20.64 -30.78 27.69
CA ASN A 99 -19.46 -30.22 28.34
C ASN A 99 -18.16 -30.38 27.53
N ALA A 100 -18.28 -30.29 26.21
CA ALA A 100 -17.17 -30.43 25.31
C ALA A 100 -16.11 -29.35 25.52
N LYS A 101 -14.86 -29.76 25.41
CA LYS A 101 -13.67 -28.91 25.34
C LYS A 101 -13.01 -29.14 23.97
N ASN A 102 -12.09 -28.26 23.57
CA ASN A 102 -11.25 -28.43 22.38
C ASN A 102 -12.03 -28.83 21.12
N LEU A 103 -12.96 -27.98 20.68
CA LEU A 103 -13.86 -28.29 19.56
C LEU A 103 -13.17 -27.98 18.22
N THR A 104 -13.07 -28.97 17.34
CA THR A 104 -12.63 -28.77 15.96
C THR A 104 -13.73 -29.19 15.00
N LEU A 105 -14.04 -28.32 14.04
CA LEU A 105 -14.94 -28.59 12.92
C LEU A 105 -14.09 -28.64 11.65
N THR A 106 -14.22 -29.72 10.87
CA THR A 106 -13.37 -29.95 9.70
C THR A 106 -14.20 -30.31 8.48
N ASN A 107 -14.06 -29.54 7.38
CA ASN A 107 -14.66 -29.83 6.08
C ASN A 107 -16.17 -30.09 6.13
N ILE A 108 -16.93 -29.29 6.89
CA ILE A 108 -18.40 -29.41 7.00
C ILE A 108 -19.13 -28.16 6.52
N MET A 109 -20.37 -28.34 6.06
CA MET A 109 -21.28 -27.25 5.73
C MET A 109 -22.35 -27.10 6.80
N VAL A 110 -22.36 -25.95 7.49
CA VAL A 110 -23.36 -25.60 8.50
C VAL A 110 -24.38 -24.63 7.92
N LYS A 111 -25.64 -25.06 7.82
CA LYS A 111 -26.70 -24.31 7.14
C LYS A 111 -27.26 -23.16 7.94
N ASN A 112 -27.63 -23.38 9.20
CA ASN A 112 -28.24 -22.34 10.01
C ASN A 112 -27.18 -21.39 10.60
N LYS A 113 -27.59 -20.18 10.94
CA LYS A 113 -26.76 -19.27 11.72
C LYS A 113 -26.46 -19.92 13.07
N VAL A 114 -25.19 -19.97 13.46
CA VAL A 114 -24.78 -20.59 14.72
C VAL A 114 -24.38 -19.52 15.72
N GLY A 115 -25.06 -19.49 16.86
CA GLY A 115 -24.57 -18.79 18.04
C GLY A 115 -23.89 -19.78 18.97
N PHE A 116 -22.62 -19.53 19.29
CA PHE A 116 -21.82 -20.21 20.29
C PHE A 116 -21.86 -19.41 21.59
N TYR A 117 -22.48 -20.00 22.61
CA TYR A 117 -22.71 -19.40 23.95
C TYR A 117 -22.23 -20.31 25.09
N THR A 118 -21.42 -21.32 24.77
CA THR A 118 -21.04 -22.33 25.76
C THR A 118 -19.84 -21.91 26.60
N ASP A 119 -19.93 -22.09 27.91
CA ASP A 119 -18.85 -21.82 28.87
C ASP A 119 -17.98 -23.06 29.14
N THR A 120 -17.97 -24.02 28.20
CA THR A 120 -17.24 -25.28 28.35
C THR A 120 -16.05 -25.40 27.41
N ILE A 121 -16.16 -24.82 26.22
CA ILE A 121 -15.11 -24.85 25.19
C ILE A 121 -13.95 -23.94 25.59
N VAL A 122 -12.74 -24.49 25.53
CA VAL A 122 -11.48 -23.79 25.83
C VAL A 122 -10.75 -23.40 24.56
N ASP A 123 -10.63 -24.33 23.62
CA ASP A 123 -10.00 -24.11 22.32
C ASP A 123 -11.01 -24.48 21.22
N MET A 124 -11.06 -23.68 20.16
CA MET A 124 -11.97 -23.88 19.03
C MET A 124 -11.26 -23.71 17.70
N THR A 125 -11.49 -24.63 16.76
CA THR A 125 -10.92 -24.57 15.41
C THR A 125 -12.00 -24.80 14.35
N PHE A 126 -12.05 -23.93 13.35
CA PHE A 126 -12.79 -24.13 12.11
C PHE A 126 -11.77 -24.31 10.97
N ASP A 127 -11.76 -25.48 10.35
CA ASP A 127 -10.86 -25.81 9.25
C ASP A 127 -11.68 -26.31 8.05
N GLY A 128 -11.72 -25.56 6.94
CA GLY A 128 -12.52 -25.97 5.79
C GLY A 128 -14.03 -25.86 6.01
N VAL A 129 -14.49 -25.07 6.98
CA VAL A 129 -15.92 -25.02 7.35
C VAL A 129 -16.66 -23.98 6.53
N THR A 130 -17.85 -24.33 6.04
CA THR A 130 -18.77 -23.38 5.40
C THR A 130 -19.94 -23.07 6.31
N PHE A 131 -19.97 -21.89 6.93
CA PHE A 131 -21.12 -21.35 7.65
C PHE A 131 -22.02 -20.52 6.72
N VAL A 132 -23.03 -21.15 6.14
CA VAL A 132 -23.89 -20.53 5.11
C VAL A 132 -24.58 -19.25 5.61
N ASN A 133 -24.97 -19.21 6.87
CA ASN A 133 -25.65 -18.05 7.49
C ASN A 133 -24.81 -17.39 8.60
N GLY A 134 -23.49 -17.60 8.58
CA GLY A 134 -22.54 -17.02 9.53
C GLY A 134 -22.54 -17.65 10.93
N ALA A 135 -21.63 -17.17 11.76
CA ALA A 135 -21.42 -17.64 13.14
C ALA A 135 -21.18 -16.48 14.12
N ASN A 136 -21.57 -16.68 15.38
CA ASN A 136 -21.39 -15.73 16.48
C ASN A 136 -20.75 -16.45 17.67
N ILE A 137 -19.59 -15.98 18.11
CA ILE A 137 -18.91 -16.39 19.34
C ILE A 137 -19.21 -15.32 20.38
N GLU A 138 -20.03 -15.62 21.38
CA GLU A 138 -20.50 -14.62 22.33
C GLU A 138 -20.44 -15.12 23.77
N ALA A 139 -19.85 -14.29 24.63
CA ALA A 139 -19.84 -14.50 26.07
C ALA A 139 -19.26 -15.86 26.51
N MET A 140 -18.35 -16.43 25.72
CA MET A 140 -17.70 -17.70 26.05
C MET A 140 -16.56 -17.48 27.04
N ASN A 141 -16.86 -17.61 28.33
CA ASN A 141 -15.97 -17.27 29.45
C ASN A 141 -14.83 -18.26 29.67
N LYS A 142 -14.71 -19.33 28.89
CA LYS A 142 -13.57 -20.26 28.95
C LYS A 142 -12.77 -20.32 27.67
N LEU A 143 -13.24 -19.69 26.60
CA LEU A 143 -12.56 -19.69 25.31
C LEU A 143 -11.24 -18.93 25.43
N LYS A 144 -10.13 -19.63 25.17
CA LYS A 144 -8.76 -19.11 25.18
C LYS A 144 -8.19 -18.95 23.78
N SER A 145 -8.53 -19.87 22.87
CA SER A 145 -8.11 -19.82 21.47
C SER A 145 -9.26 -20.06 20.49
N LEU A 146 -9.24 -19.31 19.39
CA LEU A 146 -10.08 -19.52 18.22
C LEU A 146 -9.19 -19.50 16.98
N THR A 147 -9.28 -20.55 16.15
CA THR A 147 -8.53 -20.66 14.89
C THR A 147 -9.53 -20.84 13.75
N VAL A 148 -9.42 -20.04 12.70
CA VAL A 148 -10.26 -20.13 11.51
C VAL A 148 -9.34 -20.27 10.29
N VAL A 149 -9.47 -21.36 9.55
CA VAL A 149 -8.60 -21.70 8.43
C VAL A 149 -9.46 -22.23 7.29
N ARG A 150 -9.19 -21.83 6.04
CA ARG A 150 -9.87 -22.36 4.84
C ARG A 150 -11.40 -22.29 4.90
N SER A 151 -11.97 -21.36 5.66
CA SER A 151 -13.39 -21.37 6.03
C SER A 151 -14.17 -20.26 5.32
N ASN A 152 -15.44 -20.52 5.04
CA ASN A 152 -16.33 -19.62 4.31
C ASN A 152 -17.52 -19.23 5.18
N PHE A 153 -17.86 -17.93 5.21
CA PHE A 153 -18.95 -17.41 6.02
C PHE A 153 -19.90 -16.57 5.15
N GLY A 154 -21.18 -16.93 5.11
CA GLY A 154 -22.19 -16.25 4.28
C GLY A 154 -22.72 -14.93 4.88
N SER A 155 -23.83 -14.44 4.31
CA SER A 155 -24.12 -12.98 4.21
C SER A 155 -25.36 -12.46 4.95
N THR A 156 -25.98 -13.19 5.89
CA THR A 156 -27.31 -12.80 6.40
C THR A 156 -27.34 -11.58 7.33
N ASP A 157 -26.27 -11.33 8.12
CA ASP A 157 -26.17 -10.12 8.98
C ASP A 157 -24.70 -9.69 9.15
N TYR A 158 -23.88 -10.64 9.63
CA TYR A 158 -22.43 -10.59 9.74
C TYR A 158 -21.95 -12.01 9.46
N SER A 159 -20.77 -12.12 8.87
CA SER A 159 -20.17 -13.42 8.57
C SER A 159 -19.67 -14.10 9.83
N LEU A 160 -18.87 -13.39 10.62
CA LEU A 160 -18.35 -13.86 11.90
C LEU A 160 -18.30 -12.70 12.90
N ALA A 161 -18.91 -12.91 14.06
CA ALA A 161 -18.75 -12.01 15.20
C ALA A 161 -18.07 -12.74 16.36
N VAL A 162 -17.04 -12.13 16.95
CA VAL A 162 -16.36 -12.61 18.15
C VAL A 162 -16.44 -11.53 19.22
N LYS A 163 -17.29 -11.74 20.22
CA LYS A 163 -17.61 -10.73 21.22
C LYS A 163 -17.58 -11.22 22.66
N SER A 164 -17.16 -10.32 23.53
CA SER A 164 -17.28 -10.47 24.99
C SER A 164 -16.71 -11.80 25.51
N SER A 165 -15.59 -12.27 24.95
CA SER A 165 -14.91 -13.49 25.39
C SER A 165 -13.71 -13.10 26.26
N PRO A 166 -13.87 -12.95 27.58
CA PRO A 166 -12.91 -12.26 28.46
C PRO A 166 -11.65 -13.06 28.77
N TYR A 167 -11.45 -14.25 28.18
CA TYR A 167 -10.23 -15.05 28.32
C TYR A 167 -9.61 -15.41 26.96
N LEU A 168 -10.18 -14.91 25.86
CA LEU A 168 -9.65 -15.11 24.52
C LEU A 168 -8.31 -14.38 24.41
N THR A 169 -7.24 -15.12 24.17
CA THR A 169 -5.86 -14.60 24.08
C THR A 169 -5.20 -14.92 22.75
N LYS A 170 -5.76 -15.87 21.99
CA LYS A 170 -5.28 -16.25 20.65
C LYS A 170 -6.46 -16.27 19.68
N PHE A 171 -6.37 -15.50 18.61
CA PHE A 171 -7.33 -15.56 17.52
C PHE A 171 -6.61 -15.34 16.18
N SER A 172 -6.75 -16.29 15.26
CA SER A 172 -6.17 -16.23 13.92
C SER A 172 -7.19 -16.63 12.86
N ILE A 173 -7.14 -15.94 11.73
CA ILE A 173 -7.89 -16.25 10.51
C ILE A 173 -6.88 -16.43 9.37
N ASP A 174 -6.99 -17.51 8.62
CA ASP A 174 -6.15 -17.78 7.45
C ASP A 174 -6.97 -18.38 6.30
N GLU A 175 -6.62 -18.04 5.06
CA GLU A 175 -7.21 -18.63 3.83
C GLU A 175 -8.76 -18.63 3.83
N SER A 176 -9.41 -17.62 4.39
CA SER A 176 -10.86 -17.65 4.67
C SER A 176 -11.62 -16.52 3.97
N GLU A 177 -12.91 -16.74 3.71
CA GLU A 177 -13.79 -15.80 3.00
C GLU A 177 -15.00 -15.38 3.86
N PHE A 178 -15.29 -14.09 3.88
CA PHE A 178 -16.39 -13.47 4.63
C PHE A 178 -17.27 -12.65 3.69
N ALA A 179 -18.49 -13.12 3.42
CA ALA A 179 -19.45 -12.48 2.52
C ALA A 179 -20.21 -11.28 3.13
N ALA A 180 -20.08 -11.06 4.44
CA ALA A 180 -20.63 -9.96 5.23
C ALA A 180 -19.62 -9.58 6.33
N ASP A 181 -20.01 -8.71 7.27
CA ASP A 181 -19.07 -8.12 8.21
C ASP A 181 -18.27 -9.15 9.05
N LEU A 182 -16.99 -8.84 9.28
CA LEU A 182 -16.14 -9.46 10.32
C LEU A 182 -16.05 -8.54 11.53
N HIS A 183 -16.50 -9.02 12.69
CA HIS A 183 -16.69 -8.23 13.90
C HIS A 183 -15.87 -8.79 15.07
N ILE A 184 -14.96 -7.99 15.65
CA ILE A 184 -14.10 -8.40 16.78
C ILE A 184 -14.15 -7.38 17.92
N TYR A 185 -14.96 -7.64 18.95
CA TYR A 185 -15.29 -6.60 19.94
C TYR A 185 -15.21 -7.07 21.40
N THR A 186 -14.72 -6.21 22.28
CA THR A 186 -14.78 -6.39 23.74
C THR A 186 -14.04 -7.65 24.23
N ASN A 187 -12.99 -8.08 23.52
CA ASN A 187 -12.16 -9.23 23.89
C ASN A 187 -10.89 -8.75 24.58
N ARG A 188 -11.02 -8.15 25.76
CA ARG A 188 -9.94 -7.36 26.38
C ARG A 188 -8.57 -8.06 26.44
N PRO A 189 -8.42 -9.31 26.90
CA PRO A 189 -7.08 -9.92 26.97
C PRO A 189 -6.42 -10.20 25.62
N LEU A 190 -7.19 -10.16 24.52
CA LEU A 190 -6.67 -10.36 23.19
C LEU A 190 -5.78 -9.17 22.84
N GLY A 191 -4.53 -9.45 22.50
CA GLY A 191 -3.54 -8.41 22.14
C GLY A 191 -3.42 -8.22 20.63
N GLU A 192 -3.58 -9.28 19.86
CA GLU A 192 -3.38 -9.28 18.41
C GLU A 192 -4.26 -10.32 17.73
N VAL A 193 -4.72 -9.98 16.53
CA VAL A 193 -5.35 -10.90 15.57
C VAL A 193 -4.64 -10.79 14.25
N ASN A 194 -4.25 -11.94 13.70
CA ASN A 194 -3.75 -12.02 12.33
C ASN A 194 -4.86 -12.54 11.43
N VAL A 195 -5.16 -11.78 10.39
CA VAL A 195 -6.01 -12.18 9.28
C VAL A 195 -5.10 -12.28 8.07
N THR A 196 -4.90 -13.50 7.58
CA THR A 196 -3.95 -13.82 6.51
C THR A 196 -4.63 -14.43 5.31
N ASN A 197 -4.17 -14.13 4.09
CA ASN A 197 -4.58 -14.81 2.86
C ASN A 197 -6.11 -14.86 2.65
N SER A 198 -6.83 -13.85 3.13
CA SER A 198 -8.29 -13.89 3.29
C SER A 198 -9.00 -12.84 2.44
N ILE A 199 -10.29 -13.06 2.21
CA ILE A 199 -11.16 -12.16 1.44
C ILE A 199 -12.30 -11.68 2.33
N LEU A 200 -12.45 -10.36 2.45
CA LEU A 200 -13.56 -9.72 3.18
C LEU A 200 -14.43 -8.93 2.21
N GLN A 201 -15.65 -9.36 1.99
CA GLN A 201 -16.58 -8.73 1.05
C GLN A 201 -17.45 -7.63 1.67
N ASP A 202 -17.31 -7.38 2.98
CA ASP A 202 -17.96 -6.26 3.68
C ASP A 202 -17.02 -5.70 4.77
N ASP A 203 -17.57 -5.00 5.76
CA ASP A 203 -16.78 -4.26 6.74
C ASP A 203 -16.00 -5.16 7.71
N ALA A 204 -14.79 -4.73 8.06
CA ALA A 204 -13.95 -5.35 9.08
C ALA A 204 -13.80 -4.39 10.25
N ARG A 205 -14.36 -4.76 11.41
CA ARG A 205 -14.53 -3.84 12.53
C ARG A 205 -14.05 -4.44 13.83
N GLN A 206 -13.30 -3.63 14.58
CA GLN A 206 -12.89 -3.90 15.96
C GLN A 206 -13.31 -2.76 16.91
N GLN A 207 -13.55 -3.02 18.20
CA GLN A 207 -14.10 -2.05 19.17
C GLN A 207 -13.87 -2.51 20.60
N ASN A 208 -13.60 -1.56 21.50
CA ASN A 208 -13.57 -1.77 22.96
C ASN A 208 -12.59 -2.86 23.42
N ASN A 209 -11.51 -3.08 22.68
CA ASN A 209 -10.42 -3.96 23.08
C ASN A 209 -9.43 -3.20 23.99
N LEU A 210 -8.33 -3.84 24.40
CA LEU A 210 -7.26 -3.12 25.11
C LEU A 210 -6.62 -2.07 24.19
N SER A 211 -6.07 -0.99 24.76
CA SER A 211 -5.38 0.06 24.00
C SER A 211 -4.09 -0.40 23.29
N THR A 212 -3.68 -1.65 23.48
CA THR A 212 -2.56 -2.29 22.77
C THR A 212 -3.05 -3.30 21.73
N TYR A 213 -4.37 -3.47 21.61
CA TYR A 213 -4.98 -4.39 20.67
C TYR A 213 -4.73 -3.93 19.24
N ARG A 214 -4.31 -4.88 18.40
CA ARG A 214 -4.14 -4.67 16.97
C ARG A 214 -4.72 -5.82 16.15
N THR A 215 -5.17 -5.51 14.95
CA THR A 215 -5.43 -6.51 13.92
C THR A 215 -4.46 -6.29 12.77
N ASN A 216 -3.76 -7.33 12.34
CA ASN A 216 -2.91 -7.30 11.16
C ASN A 216 -3.61 -8.05 10.03
N TYR A 217 -3.97 -7.31 8.98
CA TYR A 217 -4.48 -7.85 7.72
C TYR A 217 -3.31 -8.05 6.78
N SER A 218 -2.76 -9.25 6.75
CA SER A 218 -1.62 -9.61 5.92
C SER A 218 -2.09 -10.38 4.70
N ASN A 219 -1.64 -10.00 3.52
CA ASN A 219 -2.09 -10.58 2.27
C ASN A 219 -3.62 -10.77 2.19
N THR A 220 -4.35 -9.73 2.57
CA THR A 220 -5.80 -9.78 2.75
C THR A 220 -6.45 -8.77 1.83
N ARG A 221 -7.50 -9.22 1.13
CA ARG A 221 -8.21 -8.43 0.13
C ARG A 221 -9.60 -8.06 0.62
N PHE A 222 -9.98 -6.82 0.41
CA PHE A 222 -11.31 -6.31 0.73
C PHE A 222 -12.10 -6.12 -0.58
N GLU A 223 -13.33 -6.62 -0.67
CA GLU A 223 -14.09 -6.83 -1.90
C GLU A 223 -15.60 -6.57 -1.77
N ARG A 224 -16.01 -5.33 -1.48
CA ARG A 224 -17.46 -5.03 -1.46
C ARG A 224 -18.03 -4.72 -2.84
N TYR A 225 -19.13 -5.38 -3.20
CA TYR A 225 -20.03 -4.97 -4.27
C TYR A 225 -21.06 -3.97 -3.73
N ASN A 226 -20.96 -2.69 -4.12
CA ASN A 226 -21.81 -1.53 -3.74
C ASN A 226 -21.69 -1.02 -2.29
N GLY A 227 -21.15 0.20 -2.13
CA GLY A 227 -21.13 0.97 -0.87
C GLY A 227 -19.72 1.35 -0.39
N SER A 228 -19.63 2.34 0.50
CA SER A 228 -18.37 2.67 1.18
C SER A 228 -17.99 1.57 2.15
N ARG A 229 -16.72 1.14 2.12
CA ARG A 229 -16.11 0.23 3.09
C ARG A 229 -15.78 0.98 4.37
N ILE A 230 -15.68 0.24 5.47
CA ILE A 230 -15.02 0.68 6.69
C ILE A 230 -14.16 -0.49 7.18
N ILE A 231 -12.86 -0.41 6.94
CA ILE A 231 -11.87 -1.17 7.72
C ILE A 231 -11.56 -0.29 8.91
N GLY A 232 -11.85 -0.71 10.15
CA GLY A 232 -11.58 0.23 11.23
C GLY A 232 -11.75 -0.25 12.65
N THR A 233 -11.30 0.62 13.53
CA THR A 233 -11.29 0.45 14.98
C THR A 233 -12.59 0.86 15.67
N GLY A 234 -13.66 1.05 14.90
CA GLY A 234 -14.97 1.47 15.38
C GLY A 234 -14.96 2.77 16.20
N GLY A 235 -13.84 3.52 16.14
CA GLY A 235 -13.76 4.97 16.31
C GLY A 235 -14.16 5.54 17.66
N ARG A 236 -13.89 4.88 18.80
CA ARG A 236 -14.32 5.43 20.10
C ARG A 236 -13.27 5.53 21.21
N LYS A 237 -12.06 4.98 21.04
CA LYS A 237 -11.01 5.10 22.07
C LYS A 237 -9.63 5.26 21.44
N ALA A 238 -8.83 6.16 22.02
CA ALA A 238 -7.41 6.26 21.73
C ALA A 238 -6.72 4.92 22.06
N GLY A 239 -6.01 4.34 21.09
CA GLY A 239 -5.13 3.17 21.30
C GLY A 239 -5.41 1.96 20.41
N ASP A 240 -6.64 1.77 19.91
CA ASP A 240 -6.91 0.68 18.98
C ASP A 240 -6.24 0.99 17.62
N SER A 241 -5.62 0.01 16.98
CA SER A 241 -5.00 0.17 15.66
C SER A 241 -5.16 -1.06 14.79
N PHE A 242 -5.00 -0.91 13.48
CA PHE A 242 -4.85 -2.04 12.57
C PHE A 242 -3.73 -1.78 11.58
N TYR A 243 -3.19 -2.88 11.08
CA TYR A 243 -2.15 -2.89 10.06
C TYR A 243 -2.70 -3.52 8.79
N ILE A 244 -2.24 -3.03 7.65
CA ILE A 244 -2.35 -3.73 6.38
C ILE A 244 -0.92 -4.08 5.96
N ASN A 245 -0.64 -5.39 5.91
CA ASN A 245 0.69 -6.01 5.71
C ASN A 245 1.79 -5.48 6.61
N GLU A 246 1.69 -5.68 7.93
CA GLU A 246 2.79 -5.28 8.83
C GLU A 246 4.14 -5.92 8.45
N GLN A 247 5.19 -5.11 8.42
CA GLN A 247 6.59 -5.52 8.21
C GLN A 247 7.45 -4.92 9.34
N PRO A 248 7.56 -5.62 10.49
CA PRO A 248 8.15 -5.08 11.73
C PRO A 248 9.58 -4.56 11.56
N GLU A 249 10.36 -5.18 10.68
CA GLU A 249 11.78 -4.88 10.46
C GLU A 249 12.01 -3.51 9.80
N ARG A 250 11.05 -3.01 9.00
CA ARG A 250 11.27 -1.85 8.12
C ARG A 250 11.00 -0.51 8.84
N GLY A 251 10.16 -0.52 9.87
CA GLY A 251 9.77 0.66 10.63
C GLY A 251 8.91 1.62 9.80
N ILE A 252 7.78 2.04 10.39
CA ILE A 252 6.68 2.70 9.68
C ILE A 252 6.76 4.23 9.87
N GLY A 253 6.49 4.97 8.80
CA GLY A 253 6.28 6.43 8.83
C GLY A 253 7.53 7.23 9.17
N LYS A 254 8.72 6.69 8.91
CA LYS A 254 10.00 7.35 9.21
C LYS A 254 10.25 8.51 8.24
N SER A 255 9.87 9.71 8.66
CA SER A 255 10.29 10.91 7.94
C SER A 255 11.80 11.08 7.96
N GLN A 256 12.38 11.54 6.85
CA GLN A 256 13.80 11.93 6.79
C GLN A 256 14.01 13.45 6.68
N PHE A 257 12.98 14.25 6.99
CA PHE A 257 13.11 15.71 7.07
C PHE A 257 14.24 16.13 8.03
N LYS A 258 15.13 17.00 7.56
CA LYS A 258 16.29 17.52 8.29
C LYS A 258 16.25 19.05 8.31
N ALA A 259 15.74 19.63 9.39
CA ALA A 259 15.68 21.09 9.58
C ALA A 259 17.04 21.80 9.49
N SER A 260 18.13 21.10 9.82
CA SER A 260 19.50 21.60 9.74
C SER A 260 20.10 21.55 8.33
N ALA A 261 19.52 20.77 7.42
CA ALA A 261 19.94 20.69 6.04
C ALA A 261 19.21 21.75 5.21
N LYS A 262 19.83 22.17 4.10
CA LYS A 262 19.15 23.01 3.10
C LYS A 262 18.08 22.18 2.39
N GLY A 263 17.01 22.84 1.98
CA GLY A 263 15.98 22.26 1.13
C GLY A 263 15.92 22.98 -0.21
N SER A 264 15.00 22.56 -1.05
CA SER A 264 14.75 23.22 -2.33
C SER A 264 13.33 23.01 -2.82
N ILE A 265 12.93 23.82 -3.79
CA ILE A 265 11.68 23.66 -4.54
C ILE A 265 12.05 23.68 -6.01
N SER A 266 11.90 22.54 -6.67
CA SER A 266 12.23 22.35 -8.07
C SER A 266 10.95 22.38 -8.90
N TYR A 267 10.99 23.02 -10.07
CA TYR A 267 9.81 23.10 -10.94
C TYR A 267 10.20 23.27 -12.41
N THR A 268 9.30 22.87 -13.30
CA THR A 268 9.31 23.19 -14.74
C THR A 268 8.11 24.08 -15.06
N ASP A 269 8.12 24.74 -16.22
CA ASP A 269 6.97 25.51 -16.68
C ASP A 269 6.34 24.89 -17.94
N ASN A 270 5.12 25.32 -18.28
CA ASN A 270 4.38 24.78 -19.42
C ASN A 270 4.95 25.19 -20.79
N PHE A 271 6.04 25.97 -20.83
CA PHE A 271 6.66 26.48 -22.05
C PHE A 271 8.09 25.95 -22.25
N SER A 272 8.70 25.35 -21.22
CA SER A 272 10.08 24.88 -21.21
C SER A 272 10.26 23.67 -20.30
N ASP A 273 11.04 22.69 -20.77
CA ASP A 273 11.52 21.57 -19.94
C ASP A 273 12.69 21.98 -19.03
N GLU A 274 13.11 23.25 -19.03
CA GLU A 274 14.16 23.75 -18.15
C GLU A 274 13.73 23.67 -16.68
N ALA A 275 14.48 22.92 -15.89
CA ALA A 275 14.26 22.81 -14.45
C ALA A 275 14.76 24.08 -13.74
N HIS A 276 13.88 24.71 -13.00
CA HIS A 276 14.17 25.83 -12.11
C HIS A 276 14.27 25.35 -10.66
N ASN A 277 15.08 26.05 -9.87
CA ASN A 277 15.28 25.70 -8.47
C ASN A 277 15.20 26.92 -7.56
N ILE A 278 14.38 26.83 -6.52
CA ILE A 278 14.27 27.82 -5.44
C ILE A 278 14.98 27.24 -4.20
N PRO A 279 16.17 27.73 -3.83
CA PRO A 279 16.86 27.24 -2.65
C PRO A 279 16.11 27.66 -1.38
N VAL A 280 15.95 26.72 -0.44
CA VAL A 280 15.37 26.97 0.88
C VAL A 280 16.46 26.79 1.93
N GLY A 281 16.76 27.85 2.67
CA GLY A 281 17.79 27.83 3.70
C GLY A 281 17.47 26.85 4.83
N ALA A 282 18.52 26.33 5.48
CA ALA A 282 18.36 25.59 6.73
C ALA A 282 17.57 26.44 7.74
N TYR A 283 16.69 25.80 8.52
CA TYR A 283 15.81 26.49 9.47
C TYR A 283 15.03 27.67 8.89
N THR A 284 14.73 27.67 7.57
CA THR A 284 13.93 28.71 6.92
C THR A 284 12.58 28.13 6.48
N PRO A 285 11.57 28.12 7.37
CA PRO A 285 10.25 27.66 7.02
C PRO A 285 9.59 28.47 5.89
N ILE A 286 8.79 27.78 5.12
CA ILE A 286 7.79 28.33 4.22
C ILE A 286 6.54 28.66 5.04
N THR A 287 6.03 29.87 4.89
CA THR A 287 4.88 30.40 5.64
C THR A 287 3.61 30.50 4.80
N SER A 288 3.70 30.25 3.49
CA SER A 288 2.54 30.16 2.59
C SER A 288 2.93 29.50 1.28
N VAL A 289 2.10 28.56 0.80
CA VAL A 289 2.11 28.05 -0.58
C VAL A 289 0.68 28.12 -1.13
N LYS A 290 0.43 29.04 -2.07
CA LYS A 290 -0.92 29.28 -2.59
C LYS A 290 -0.95 29.43 -4.10
N ALA A 291 -1.84 28.68 -4.74
CA ALA A 291 -2.16 28.85 -6.15
C ALA A 291 -3.24 29.93 -6.36
N SER A 292 -3.07 30.76 -7.37
CA SER A 292 -4.07 31.72 -7.85
C SER A 292 -3.89 31.92 -9.35
N GLY A 293 -4.93 31.68 -10.13
CA GLY A 293 -4.81 31.71 -11.59
C GLY A 293 -3.92 30.57 -12.08
N ASP A 294 -2.94 30.92 -12.90
CA ASP A 294 -1.88 30.08 -13.46
C ASP A 294 -0.59 30.13 -12.62
N LYS A 295 -0.64 30.66 -11.39
CA LYS A 295 0.55 30.97 -10.58
C LYS A 295 0.54 30.26 -9.25
N ILE A 296 1.73 29.92 -8.75
CA ILE A 296 1.97 29.51 -7.37
C ILE A 296 2.83 30.57 -6.68
N THR A 297 2.35 31.09 -5.55
CA THR A 297 3.11 32.02 -4.71
C THR A 297 3.62 31.30 -3.47
N ILE A 298 4.92 31.43 -3.22
CA ILE A 298 5.64 30.83 -2.09
C ILE A 298 6.23 31.96 -1.26
N LYS A 299 5.94 31.97 0.04
CA LYS A 299 6.49 32.95 0.98
C LYS A 299 7.32 32.25 2.05
N MET A 300 8.48 32.80 2.35
CA MET A 300 9.40 32.28 3.36
C MET A 300 9.39 33.15 4.61
N GLN A 301 9.77 32.57 5.76
CA GLN A 301 9.84 33.29 7.03
C GLN A 301 10.83 34.48 7.00
N ASN A 302 11.88 34.40 6.20
CA ASN A 302 12.87 35.48 6.02
C ASN A 302 12.36 36.67 5.17
N GLY A 303 11.11 36.63 4.71
CA GLY A 303 10.50 37.68 3.87
C GLY A 303 10.67 37.48 2.36
N ALA A 304 11.43 36.47 1.92
CA ALA A 304 11.53 36.14 0.51
C ALA A 304 10.18 35.65 -0.05
N GLN A 305 9.87 36.08 -1.27
CA GLN A 305 8.68 35.67 -2.00
C GLN A 305 9.06 35.24 -3.41
N HIS A 306 8.59 34.07 -3.81
CA HIS A 306 8.77 33.53 -5.15
C HIS A 306 7.41 33.34 -5.82
N ILE A 307 7.32 33.69 -7.09
CA ILE A 307 6.13 33.52 -7.92
C ILE A 307 6.52 32.62 -9.09
N ILE A 308 5.94 31.43 -9.11
CA ILE A 308 6.08 30.49 -10.22
C ILE A 308 4.91 30.73 -11.16
N ASN A 309 5.18 31.04 -12.42
CA ASN A 309 4.15 31.25 -13.44
C ASN A 309 4.05 30.00 -14.31
N ASN A 310 2.83 29.57 -14.61
CA ASN A 310 2.54 28.43 -15.48
C ASN A 310 3.33 27.16 -15.12
N PRO A 311 3.41 26.75 -13.84
CA PRO A 311 4.14 25.55 -13.47
C PRO A 311 3.53 24.32 -14.14
N ARG A 312 4.38 23.42 -14.64
CA ARG A 312 3.98 22.09 -15.11
C ARG A 312 4.28 21.04 -14.04
N ASP A 313 5.50 20.99 -13.54
CA ASP A 313 5.91 20.05 -12.48
C ASP A 313 6.39 20.83 -11.26
N ILE A 314 6.12 20.33 -10.05
CA ILE A 314 6.67 20.93 -8.81
C ILE A 314 7.01 19.88 -7.76
N THR A 315 8.23 19.97 -7.23
CA THR A 315 8.74 19.10 -6.18
C THR A 315 9.25 19.93 -5.01
N PHE A 316 8.77 19.63 -3.81
CA PHE A 316 9.25 20.19 -2.55
C PHE A 316 10.22 19.19 -1.91
N ASN A 317 11.47 19.59 -1.70
CA ASN A 317 12.55 18.71 -1.21
C ASN A 317 13.12 19.23 0.11
N ASN A 318 12.98 18.45 1.19
CA ASN A 318 13.49 18.77 2.52
C ASN A 318 13.07 20.18 3.03
N VAL A 319 11.78 20.53 2.88
CA VAL A 319 11.25 21.84 3.29
C VAL A 319 10.28 21.73 4.47
N ASP A 320 10.30 22.76 5.31
CA ASP A 320 9.38 22.93 6.45
C ASP A 320 8.29 23.94 6.09
N ILE A 321 7.04 23.50 5.93
CA ILE A 321 5.90 24.34 5.58
C ILE A 321 5.03 24.53 6.82
N LYS A 322 5.09 25.72 7.43
CA LYS A 322 4.36 26.09 8.65
C LYS A 322 2.96 26.64 8.35
N SER A 323 2.34 26.17 7.27
CA SER A 323 1.06 26.66 6.75
C SER A 323 0.43 25.64 5.82
N ASP A 324 -0.84 25.85 5.49
CA ASP A 324 -1.52 25.08 4.44
C ASP A 324 -0.84 25.25 3.07
N VAL A 325 -0.66 24.15 2.36
CA VAL A 325 -0.40 24.12 0.93
C VAL A 325 -1.74 24.06 0.20
N SER A 326 -2.05 25.08 -0.60
CA SER A 326 -3.33 25.19 -1.32
C SER A 326 -3.11 25.34 -2.82
N LEU A 327 -3.24 24.24 -3.55
CA LEU A 327 -3.09 24.12 -5.00
C LEU A 327 -4.44 23.74 -5.63
N THR A 328 -5.44 24.61 -5.44
CA THR A 328 -6.85 24.32 -5.81
C THR A 328 -7.42 25.23 -6.89
N ALA A 329 -6.58 26.06 -7.52
CA ALA A 329 -7.00 26.99 -8.56
C ALA A 329 -7.33 26.23 -9.86
N LYS A 330 -8.56 26.35 -10.36
CA LYS A 330 -9.05 25.62 -11.55
C LYS A 330 -8.23 25.86 -12.82
N THR A 331 -7.61 27.01 -12.92
CA THR A 331 -6.80 27.44 -14.07
C THR A 331 -5.34 27.01 -13.96
N LEU A 332 -4.93 26.41 -12.85
CA LEU A 332 -3.58 25.93 -12.64
C LEU A 332 -3.36 24.67 -13.50
N ARG A 333 -2.41 24.73 -14.43
CA ARG A 333 -2.09 23.64 -15.36
C ARG A 333 -0.86 22.86 -14.91
N LEU A 334 -0.96 22.31 -13.70
CA LEU A 334 0.09 21.50 -13.09
C LEU A 334 -0.17 20.02 -13.41
N GLU A 335 0.87 19.29 -13.78
CA GLU A 335 0.86 17.88 -14.15
C GLU A 335 1.36 16.99 -13.01
N ASN A 336 2.46 17.36 -12.35
CA ASN A 336 3.06 16.54 -11.30
C ASN A 336 3.37 17.33 -10.03
N ILE A 337 3.08 16.73 -8.87
CA ILE A 337 3.36 17.29 -7.53
C ILE A 337 4.04 16.24 -6.66
N ALA A 338 5.19 16.56 -6.09
CA ALA A 338 5.85 15.72 -5.10
C ALA A 338 6.26 16.48 -3.83
N PHE A 339 6.14 15.81 -2.68
CA PHE A 339 6.69 16.24 -1.39
C PHE A 339 7.65 15.19 -0.86
N ILE A 340 8.93 15.53 -0.77
CA ILE A 340 10.00 14.60 -0.39
C ILE A 340 10.69 15.15 0.84
N ASP A 341 10.78 14.33 1.90
CA ASP A 341 11.41 14.69 3.16
C ASP A 341 10.84 15.99 3.75
N CYS A 342 9.57 16.28 3.53
CA CYS A 342 8.94 17.53 3.91
C CYS A 342 8.26 17.44 5.27
N ARG A 343 8.01 18.60 5.87
CA ARG A 343 7.09 18.72 7.01
C ARG A 343 6.01 19.75 6.69
N THR A 344 4.74 19.43 6.90
CA THR A 344 3.62 20.37 6.65
C THR A 344 2.41 20.18 7.59
N GLU A 345 1.49 21.14 7.61
CA GLU A 345 0.21 21.08 8.35
C GLU A 345 -0.90 20.45 7.51
N VAL A 346 -1.12 21.02 6.32
CA VAL A 346 -2.22 20.70 5.42
C VAL A 346 -1.73 20.71 3.98
N ILE A 347 -2.17 19.73 3.19
CA ILE A 347 -2.01 19.72 1.73
C ILE A 347 -3.41 19.65 1.11
N SER A 348 -3.74 20.60 0.25
CA SER A 348 -4.99 20.62 -0.52
C SER A 348 -4.68 20.81 -2.00
N VAL A 349 -5.00 19.80 -2.80
CA VAL A 349 -4.82 19.77 -4.25
C VAL A 349 -6.16 19.44 -4.89
N GLY A 350 -6.60 20.22 -5.86
CA GLY A 350 -7.87 19.88 -6.48
C GLY A 350 -8.38 20.79 -7.59
N ASN A 351 -9.43 20.33 -8.24
CA ASN A 351 -10.04 20.94 -9.41
C ASN A 351 -9.07 21.11 -10.60
N SER A 352 -8.02 20.28 -10.70
CA SER A 352 -7.09 20.33 -11.83
C SER A 352 -7.62 19.51 -13.02
N GLU A 353 -7.46 20.06 -14.22
CA GLU A 353 -7.74 19.35 -15.47
C GLU A 353 -6.50 18.67 -16.06
N THR A 354 -5.32 18.92 -15.48
CA THR A 354 -4.02 18.49 -16.03
C THR A 354 -3.20 17.64 -15.06
N LEU A 355 -3.56 17.59 -13.77
CA LEU A 355 -2.78 16.88 -12.76
C LEU A 355 -2.83 15.38 -13.03
N GLN A 356 -1.67 14.77 -13.27
CA GLN A 356 -1.47 13.35 -13.57
C GLN A 356 -0.95 12.59 -12.35
N SER A 357 -0.06 13.19 -11.54
CA SER A 357 0.50 12.56 -10.34
C SER A 357 0.47 13.45 -9.09
N PHE A 358 0.26 12.82 -7.94
CA PHE A 358 0.39 13.45 -6.62
C PHE A 358 1.11 12.50 -5.67
N GLU A 359 2.29 12.91 -5.21
CA GLU A 359 3.17 12.03 -4.45
C GLU A 359 3.71 12.65 -3.15
N ILE A 360 3.85 11.82 -2.12
CA ILE A 360 4.40 12.18 -0.81
C ILE A 360 5.36 11.08 -0.35
N HIS A 361 6.61 11.43 -0.08
CA HIS A 361 7.65 10.50 0.36
C HIS A 361 8.32 11.00 1.61
N ARG A 362 8.51 10.10 2.59
CA ARG A 362 9.31 10.33 3.79
C ARG A 362 8.99 11.63 4.52
N SER A 363 7.72 12.04 4.44
CA SER A 363 7.26 13.35 4.87
C SER A 363 6.40 13.23 6.11
N GLU A 364 6.35 14.32 6.87
CA GLU A 364 5.58 14.44 8.10
C GLU A 364 4.47 15.50 7.93
N ILE A 365 3.23 15.04 7.83
CA ILE A 365 2.03 15.88 7.75
C ILE A 365 1.42 15.90 9.16
N SER A 366 1.99 16.71 10.05
CA SER A 366 1.73 16.61 11.49
C SER A 366 1.61 17.90 12.28
N GLN A 367 1.93 19.04 11.67
CA GLN A 367 2.33 20.22 12.46
C GLN A 367 1.19 20.88 13.28
N LYS A 368 -0.08 20.53 13.00
CA LYS A 368 -1.25 21.01 13.78
C LYS A 368 -2.49 20.12 13.62
N GLN A 369 -2.86 19.79 12.39
CA GLN A 369 -4.03 18.96 12.10
C GLN A 369 -3.70 17.70 11.29
N GLY A 370 -2.63 17.73 10.49
CA GLY A 370 -2.24 16.63 9.63
C GLY A 370 -3.36 16.28 8.66
N TYR A 371 -3.51 17.07 7.59
CA TYR A 371 -4.62 16.91 6.67
C TYR A 371 -4.16 16.89 5.22
N ILE A 372 -4.55 15.86 4.47
CA ILE A 372 -4.35 15.77 3.02
C ILE A 372 -5.71 15.72 2.34
N ASN A 373 -5.92 16.58 1.35
CA ASN A 373 -7.15 16.67 0.57
C ASN A 373 -6.85 16.71 -0.93
N VAL A 374 -7.22 15.66 -1.66
CA VAL A 374 -7.01 15.54 -3.11
C VAL A 374 -8.34 15.32 -3.80
N PHE A 375 -8.82 16.28 -4.58
CA PHE A 375 -10.20 16.23 -5.05
C PHE A 375 -10.46 16.80 -6.44
N LYS A 376 -11.40 16.16 -7.16
CA LYS A 376 -11.93 16.66 -8.44
C LYS A 376 -10.85 16.92 -9.49
N ASN A 377 -9.82 16.08 -9.54
CA ASN A 377 -8.83 16.13 -10.62
C ASN A 377 -9.25 15.16 -11.72
N THR A 378 -9.40 15.66 -12.96
CA THR A 378 -10.06 14.89 -14.02
C THR A 378 -9.16 13.87 -14.70
N VAL A 379 -7.84 14.05 -14.63
CA VAL A 379 -6.83 13.20 -15.28
C VAL A 379 -5.77 12.67 -14.31
N LEU A 380 -6.03 12.75 -13.00
CA LEU A 380 -5.11 12.22 -11.98
C LEU A 380 -5.14 10.71 -12.03
N THR A 381 -4.06 10.12 -12.53
CA THR A 381 -3.90 8.66 -12.68
C THR A 381 -3.13 8.06 -11.52
N ARG A 382 -2.26 8.82 -10.86
CA ARG A 382 -1.31 8.30 -9.87
C ARG A 382 -1.35 9.06 -8.55
N VAL A 383 -1.57 8.32 -7.45
CA VAL A 383 -1.46 8.82 -6.08
C VAL A 383 -0.54 7.92 -5.29
N VAL A 384 0.55 8.49 -4.78
CA VAL A 384 1.56 7.74 -4.01
C VAL A 384 1.79 8.39 -2.66
N MET A 385 1.82 7.58 -1.62
CA MET A 385 2.30 8.00 -0.31
C MET A 385 3.22 6.94 0.27
N GLN A 386 4.42 7.31 0.67
CA GLN A 386 5.42 6.36 1.12
C GLN A 386 6.21 6.84 2.33
N GLN A 387 6.50 5.93 3.25
CA GLN A 387 7.36 6.15 4.42
C GLN A 387 6.98 7.41 5.22
N SER A 388 5.71 7.80 5.14
CA SER A 388 5.24 9.10 5.60
C SER A 388 4.34 8.96 6.82
N THR A 389 4.22 10.04 7.56
CA THR A 389 3.39 10.10 8.76
C THR A 389 2.32 11.17 8.59
N VAL A 390 1.07 10.84 8.92
CA VAL A 390 -0.02 11.80 9.07
C VAL A 390 -0.49 11.78 10.52
N LYS A 391 -0.38 12.91 11.22
CA LYS A 391 -0.69 13.05 12.65
C LYS A 391 -1.42 14.36 12.94
N GLY A 392 -2.27 14.37 13.95
CA GLY A 392 -2.94 15.59 14.43
C GLY A 392 -4.18 15.24 15.23
N THR A 393 -5.08 16.20 15.44
CA THR A 393 -6.32 15.94 16.21
C THR A 393 -7.16 14.81 15.61
N SER A 394 -7.05 14.54 14.30
CA SER A 394 -7.70 13.40 13.62
C SER A 394 -6.90 12.82 12.44
N GLY A 395 -5.63 13.23 12.27
CA GLY A 395 -4.72 12.89 11.15
C GLY A 395 -5.37 12.21 9.94
N TYR A 396 -5.95 12.97 9.00
CA TYR A 396 -6.81 12.39 7.97
C TYR A 396 -6.38 12.69 6.53
N THR A 397 -6.56 11.71 5.65
CA THR A 397 -6.37 11.86 4.19
C THR A 397 -7.70 11.65 3.49
N SER A 398 -8.10 12.62 2.68
CA SER A 398 -9.34 12.63 1.91
C SER A 398 -9.01 12.70 0.42
N ILE A 399 -9.30 11.63 -0.32
CA ILE A 399 -9.08 11.54 -1.76
C ILE A 399 -10.42 11.25 -2.40
N HIS A 400 -10.98 12.20 -3.17
CA HIS A 400 -12.32 12.00 -3.69
C HIS A 400 -12.64 12.65 -5.03
N ASN A 401 -13.51 11.98 -5.79
CA ASN A 401 -13.92 12.40 -7.13
C ASN A 401 -12.73 12.57 -8.10
N ASN A 402 -11.77 11.65 -8.05
CA ASN A 402 -10.64 11.57 -8.98
C ASN A 402 -10.82 10.29 -9.80
N LEU A 403 -11.68 10.34 -10.82
CA LEU A 403 -12.19 9.14 -11.50
C LEU A 403 -11.15 8.44 -12.39
N ALA A 404 -10.05 9.12 -12.72
CA ALA A 404 -9.00 8.61 -13.58
C ALA A 404 -7.88 7.87 -12.83
N ILE A 405 -7.97 7.73 -11.49
CA ILE A 405 -6.92 7.05 -10.73
C ILE A 405 -6.85 5.59 -11.18
N GLU A 406 -5.63 5.18 -11.55
CA GLU A 406 -5.22 3.83 -11.94
C GLU A 406 -4.25 3.27 -10.89
N ASP A 407 -3.30 4.09 -10.44
CA ASP A 407 -2.33 3.78 -9.40
C ASP A 407 -2.65 4.50 -8.09
N PHE A 408 -2.93 3.73 -7.04
CA PHE A 408 -3.03 4.25 -5.68
C PHE A 408 -2.19 3.40 -4.74
N ILE A 409 -1.07 3.94 -4.29
CA ILE A 409 -0.05 3.21 -3.54
C ILE A 409 0.21 3.89 -2.20
N MET A 410 0.08 3.13 -1.11
CA MET A 410 0.46 3.57 0.24
C MET A 410 1.39 2.55 0.88
N ASN A 411 2.66 2.90 1.05
CA ASN A 411 3.67 2.00 1.65
C ASN A 411 4.33 2.60 2.88
N ASP A 412 4.57 1.79 3.91
CA ASP A 412 5.30 2.20 5.12
C ASP A 412 4.71 3.45 5.80
N ASN A 413 3.39 3.67 5.75
CA ASN A 413 2.78 4.89 6.27
C ASN A 413 2.20 4.73 7.68
N LEU A 414 2.39 5.75 8.50
CA LEU A 414 1.80 5.83 9.84
C LEU A 414 0.67 6.87 9.87
N TYR A 415 -0.55 6.41 10.13
CA TYR A 415 -1.73 7.24 10.28
C TYR A 415 -2.25 7.24 11.72
N ASP A 416 -2.12 8.38 12.38
CA ASP A 416 -2.88 8.68 13.59
C ASP A 416 -4.23 9.31 13.23
N GLY A 417 -5.06 8.50 12.56
CA GLY A 417 -6.36 8.91 12.04
C GLY A 417 -6.82 7.96 10.92
N TYR A 418 -7.46 8.50 9.89
CA TYR A 418 -8.16 7.74 8.86
C TYR A 418 -7.81 8.13 7.41
N VAL A 419 -8.04 7.19 6.49
CA VAL A 419 -8.04 7.45 5.04
C VAL A 419 -9.46 7.33 4.51
N TYR A 420 -9.88 8.31 3.72
CA TYR A 420 -11.17 8.36 3.05
C TYR A 420 -10.94 8.49 1.54
N ALA A 421 -11.23 7.45 0.77
CA ALA A 421 -11.00 7.38 -0.66
C ALA A 421 -12.30 7.05 -1.42
N GLN A 422 -12.99 8.05 -1.99
CA GLN A 422 -14.30 7.84 -2.62
C GLN A 422 -14.35 8.34 -4.06
N ASN A 423 -14.94 7.57 -4.95
CA ASN A 423 -15.00 7.91 -6.37
C ASN A 423 -13.60 8.14 -6.94
N SER A 424 -12.67 7.25 -6.61
CA SER A 424 -11.27 7.26 -7.04
C SER A 424 -11.03 6.32 -8.22
N GLY A 425 -11.95 6.30 -9.19
CA GLY A 425 -11.86 5.42 -10.36
C GLY A 425 -12.06 3.94 -10.02
N SER A 426 -11.53 3.06 -10.89
CA SER A 426 -11.54 1.60 -10.71
C SER A 426 -10.24 1.06 -10.11
N ALA A 427 -9.29 1.93 -9.74
CA ALA A 427 -8.02 1.55 -9.14
C ALA A 427 -8.21 0.64 -7.93
N MET A 428 -7.26 -0.27 -7.75
CA MET A 428 -7.08 -0.96 -6.49
C MET A 428 -6.23 -0.09 -5.56
N LEU A 429 -6.64 0.08 -4.31
CA LEU A 429 -5.86 0.77 -3.29
C LEU A 429 -4.86 -0.21 -2.70
N GLN A 430 -3.59 -0.07 -3.05
CA GLN A 430 -2.52 -0.96 -2.64
C GLN A 430 -1.87 -0.41 -1.38
N PHE A 431 -2.11 -1.04 -0.24
CA PHE A 431 -1.56 -0.64 1.05
C PHE A 431 -0.53 -1.67 1.51
N SER A 432 0.59 -1.22 2.07
CA SER A 432 1.58 -2.13 2.64
C SER A 432 2.35 -1.52 3.77
N ASN A 433 2.61 -2.30 4.82
CA ASN A 433 3.23 -1.84 6.05
C ASN A 433 2.62 -0.53 6.57
N CYS A 434 1.30 -0.41 6.42
CA CYS A 434 0.57 0.79 6.81
C CYS A 434 -0.17 0.54 8.11
N ARG A 435 -0.04 1.47 9.06
CA ARG A 435 -0.75 1.43 10.33
C ARG A 435 -1.78 2.55 10.39
N PHE A 436 -3.00 2.21 10.80
CA PHE A 436 -4.10 3.16 11.01
C PHE A 436 -4.66 3.02 12.43
N ASN A 437 -4.97 4.15 13.07
CA ASN A 437 -5.57 4.17 14.40
C ASN A 437 -7.11 4.37 14.37
N GLU A 438 -7.68 4.84 13.25
CA GLU A 438 -9.13 4.96 13.08
C GLU A 438 -9.68 4.01 12.01
N TYR A 439 -9.87 4.47 10.77
CA TYR A 439 -10.46 3.66 9.72
C TYR A 439 -9.88 3.96 8.33
N VAL A 440 -10.09 3.03 7.41
CA VAL A 440 -9.97 3.25 5.97
C VAL A 440 -11.37 3.09 5.40
N ALA A 441 -11.87 4.13 4.75
CA ALA A 441 -13.16 4.12 4.09
C ALA A 441 -13.02 4.38 2.59
N ALA A 442 -13.26 3.34 1.79
CA ALA A 442 -13.15 3.42 0.34
C ALA A 442 -14.26 2.69 -0.41
N ASN A 443 -14.53 3.10 -1.65
CA ASN A 443 -15.39 2.33 -2.56
C ASN A 443 -14.60 1.40 -3.50
N ASN A 444 -13.28 1.61 -3.62
CA ASN A 444 -12.33 0.80 -4.36
C ASN A 444 -11.96 -0.50 -3.63
N VAL A 445 -11.49 -1.52 -4.39
CA VAL A 445 -10.80 -2.69 -3.84
C VAL A 445 -9.58 -2.23 -3.04
N ILE A 446 -9.33 -2.83 -1.87
CA ILE A 446 -8.16 -2.58 -1.05
C ILE A 446 -7.42 -3.90 -0.97
N GLU A 447 -6.12 -3.86 -1.22
CA GLU A 447 -5.26 -5.03 -1.16
C GLU A 447 -4.01 -4.72 -0.35
N GLY A 448 -3.67 -5.67 0.50
CA GLY A 448 -2.37 -5.72 1.15
C GLY A 448 -1.34 -6.31 0.18
N GLU A 449 -0.83 -5.54 -0.79
CA GLU A 449 0.31 -5.90 -1.65
C GLU A 449 1.05 -4.68 -2.22
N GLY A 450 1.02 -3.54 -1.52
CA GLY A 450 1.90 -2.42 -1.88
C GLY A 450 3.37 -2.83 -1.77
N GLY A 451 3.93 -3.44 -2.82
CA GLY A 451 5.37 -3.61 -2.93
C GLY A 451 5.99 -2.24 -2.70
N ILE A 452 7.05 -2.17 -1.89
CA ILE A 452 7.84 -0.94 -1.82
C ILE A 452 8.28 -0.69 -3.26
N GLN A 453 7.79 0.39 -3.87
CA GLN A 453 8.56 1.05 -4.90
C GLN A 453 9.57 1.87 -4.11
N PRO A 454 10.88 1.51 -4.11
CA PRO A 454 11.91 2.45 -3.72
C PRO A 454 11.60 3.80 -4.39
N ILE A 455 11.70 4.88 -3.61
CA ILE A 455 11.53 6.24 -4.14
C ILE A 455 12.61 7.12 -3.55
N GLY A 456 13.27 7.91 -4.40
CA GLY A 456 14.44 8.69 -4.06
C GLY A 456 15.57 7.81 -3.52
N GLU A 457 15.77 6.63 -4.11
CA GLU A 457 17.01 5.89 -3.92
C GLU A 457 18.18 6.73 -4.45
N VAL A 458 19.37 6.48 -3.91
CA VAL A 458 20.54 7.13 -4.49
C VAL A 458 20.88 6.39 -5.79
N PRO A 459 21.12 7.11 -6.89
CA PRO A 459 21.44 6.47 -8.16
C PRO A 459 22.75 5.68 -8.01
N GLU A 460 22.85 4.50 -8.59
CA GLU A 460 24.06 3.69 -8.57
C GLU A 460 24.91 3.95 -9.81
N ILE A 461 26.22 4.20 -9.63
CA ILE A 461 27.18 4.33 -10.74
C ILE A 461 28.01 3.05 -10.82
N TYR A 462 27.96 2.39 -11.96
CA TYR A 462 28.80 1.25 -12.32
C TYR A 462 30.02 1.78 -13.07
N ALA A 463 31.13 1.92 -12.35
CA ALA A 463 32.41 2.38 -12.87
C ALA A 463 33.53 1.46 -12.35
N PHE A 464 34.51 1.14 -13.20
CA PHE A 464 35.61 0.24 -12.85
C PHE A 464 36.96 0.89 -13.16
N ASP A 465 37.97 0.54 -12.36
CA ASP A 465 39.36 0.91 -12.64
C ASP A 465 39.75 0.43 -14.04
N THR A 466 40.41 1.32 -14.78
CA THR A 466 40.65 1.13 -16.20
C THR A 466 42.15 1.12 -16.49
N PHE A 467 42.58 0.22 -17.37
CA PHE A 467 43.93 0.20 -17.89
C PHE A 467 43.93 0.73 -19.33
N VAL A 468 44.79 1.70 -19.62
CA VAL A 468 44.96 2.31 -20.95
C VAL A 468 46.41 2.14 -21.36
N ASN A 469 46.67 1.62 -22.57
CA ASN A 469 48.06 1.55 -23.03
C ASN A 469 48.58 2.95 -23.29
N LYS A 470 49.87 3.14 -23.06
CA LYS A 470 50.51 4.41 -23.33
C LYS A 470 50.30 4.86 -24.80
N GLY A 471 49.80 6.08 -24.97
CA GLY A 471 49.54 6.72 -26.26
C GLY A 471 48.17 6.42 -26.87
N ASP A 472 47.37 5.54 -26.26
CA ASP A 472 45.99 5.30 -26.68
C ASP A 472 45.08 6.48 -26.28
N GLU A 473 43.94 6.61 -26.97
CA GLU A 473 42.89 7.55 -26.57
C GLU A 473 42.18 7.05 -25.30
N PHE A 474 41.87 7.97 -24.38
CA PHE A 474 41.09 7.68 -23.19
C PHE A 474 39.72 8.37 -23.28
N ASN A 475 38.65 7.57 -23.31
CA ASN A 475 37.28 8.05 -23.21
C ASN A 475 36.77 7.84 -21.78
N ALA A 476 36.59 8.93 -21.03
CA ALA A 476 36.18 8.86 -19.63
C ALA A 476 34.81 8.23 -19.39
N LEU A 477 33.92 8.17 -20.39
CA LEU A 477 32.58 7.59 -20.25
C LEU A 477 32.48 6.17 -20.83
N GLU A 478 33.57 5.60 -21.34
CA GLU A 478 33.54 4.25 -21.90
C GLU A 478 33.28 3.20 -20.81
N GLY A 479 32.19 2.44 -20.96
CA GLY A 479 31.81 1.38 -20.03
C GLY A 479 31.29 1.85 -18.67
N ILE A 480 30.99 3.15 -18.52
CA ILE A 480 30.38 3.71 -17.31
C ILE A 480 28.86 3.74 -17.49
N GLU A 481 28.14 3.14 -16.54
CA GLU A 481 26.68 3.10 -16.53
C GLU A 481 26.16 3.69 -15.21
N ALA A 482 24.95 4.26 -15.24
CA ALA A 482 24.28 4.68 -14.02
C ALA A 482 22.81 4.30 -14.07
N TYR A 483 22.31 3.73 -12.98
CA TYR A 483 20.94 3.29 -12.86
C TYR A 483 20.35 3.79 -11.56
N ASP A 484 19.09 4.18 -11.62
CA ASP A 484 18.28 4.50 -10.46
C ASP A 484 16.99 3.67 -10.51
N TYR A 485 16.47 3.32 -9.35
CA TYR A 485 15.28 2.48 -9.30
C TYR A 485 14.05 3.22 -9.86
N GLU A 486 13.94 4.53 -9.63
CA GLU A 486 12.80 5.34 -10.05
C GLU A 486 12.98 5.94 -11.43
N ASP A 487 14.18 6.44 -11.73
CA ASP A 487 14.46 7.11 -13.00
C ASP A 487 14.94 6.15 -14.10
N GLY A 488 15.24 4.90 -13.75
CA GLY A 488 15.74 3.90 -14.69
C GLY A 488 17.19 4.19 -15.11
N ASP A 489 17.44 4.20 -16.42
CA ASP A 489 18.79 4.42 -16.97
C ASP A 489 19.20 5.90 -16.95
N LEU A 490 20.11 6.24 -16.03
CA LEU A 490 20.69 7.56 -15.85
C LEU A 490 22.08 7.71 -16.50
N THR A 491 22.53 6.77 -17.32
CA THR A 491 23.89 6.76 -17.90
C THR A 491 24.23 8.07 -18.64
N LYS A 492 23.23 8.69 -19.29
CA LYS A 492 23.41 9.97 -20.00
C LYS A 492 23.49 11.20 -19.09
N ALA A 493 23.12 11.07 -17.82
CA ALA A 493 23.16 12.13 -16.82
C ALA A 493 24.48 12.19 -16.04
N ILE A 494 25.40 11.24 -16.28
CA ILE A 494 26.72 11.20 -15.64
C ILE A 494 27.53 12.44 -16.01
N GLN A 495 28.03 13.13 -14.99
CA GLN A 495 28.98 14.23 -15.08
C GLN A 495 30.37 13.72 -14.71
N VAL A 496 31.32 13.92 -15.61
CA VAL A 496 32.75 13.67 -15.34
C VAL A 496 33.34 14.96 -14.78
N GLU A 497 33.87 14.91 -13.56
CA GLU A 497 34.60 16.05 -13.01
C GLU A 497 35.93 16.27 -13.75
N PRO A 498 36.46 17.51 -13.82
CA PRO A 498 37.73 17.77 -14.49
C PRO A 498 38.86 16.85 -13.98
N HIS A 499 39.48 16.10 -14.90
CA HIS A 499 40.55 15.15 -14.59
C HIS A 499 41.87 15.50 -15.30
N SER A 500 42.96 14.87 -14.88
CA SER A 500 44.33 15.13 -15.37
C SER A 500 45.01 13.93 -16.01
N VAL A 501 44.24 12.90 -16.39
CA VAL A 501 44.71 11.71 -17.10
C VAL A 501 45.56 12.10 -18.31
N ASN A 502 46.80 11.60 -18.36
CA ASN A 502 47.74 11.83 -19.44
C ASN A 502 48.21 10.48 -19.99
N THR A 503 47.69 10.09 -21.16
CA THR A 503 47.97 8.78 -21.77
C THR A 503 49.39 8.67 -22.34
N ASP A 504 50.14 9.77 -22.48
CA ASP A 504 51.55 9.74 -22.89
C ASP A 504 52.51 9.45 -21.73
N ARG A 505 52.00 9.37 -20.49
CA ARG A 505 52.81 9.19 -19.29
C ARG A 505 52.26 8.07 -18.43
N ASN A 506 53.07 7.03 -18.26
CA ASN A 506 52.75 5.95 -17.34
C ASN A 506 52.48 6.49 -15.95
N GLY A 507 51.44 5.99 -15.30
CA GLY A 507 50.98 6.50 -14.01
C GLY A 507 49.56 6.06 -13.69
N VAL A 508 49.11 6.38 -12.49
CA VAL A 508 47.75 6.15 -12.03
C VAL A 508 47.08 7.50 -11.84
N TYR A 509 45.93 7.71 -12.46
CA TYR A 509 45.23 8.98 -12.50
C TYR A 509 43.79 8.81 -11.98
N PRO A 510 43.34 9.62 -11.02
CA PRO A 510 41.96 9.53 -10.53
C PRO A 510 40.99 10.22 -11.50
N VAL A 511 39.81 9.62 -11.68
CA VAL A 511 38.68 10.22 -12.41
C VAL A 511 37.43 10.09 -11.53
N THR A 512 36.74 11.21 -11.32
CA THR A 512 35.52 11.27 -10.48
C THR A 512 34.28 11.46 -11.34
N TYR A 513 33.29 10.62 -11.10
CA TYR A 513 31.97 10.65 -11.72
C TYR A 513 30.92 11.07 -10.70
N LYS A 514 29.93 11.82 -11.18
CA LYS A 514 28.80 12.26 -10.39
C LYS A 514 27.52 12.08 -11.20
N VAL A 515 26.48 11.52 -10.60
CA VAL A 515 25.15 11.48 -11.20
C VAL A 515 24.14 12.01 -10.18
N THR A 516 23.17 12.78 -10.65
CA THR A 516 22.08 13.32 -9.85
C THR A 516 20.76 12.87 -10.47
N ASP A 517 19.89 12.28 -9.66
CA ASP A 517 18.58 11.76 -10.07
C ASP A 517 17.53 12.89 -10.20
N SER A 518 16.31 12.58 -10.62
CA SER A 518 15.23 13.58 -10.76
C SER A 518 14.74 14.15 -9.42
N HIS A 519 14.99 13.42 -8.33
CA HIS A 519 14.66 13.80 -6.96
C HIS A 519 15.75 14.65 -6.28
N GLY A 520 16.89 14.87 -6.94
CA GLY A 520 18.03 15.64 -6.44
C GLY A 520 19.01 14.85 -5.57
N ASN A 521 18.86 13.53 -5.44
CA ASN A 521 19.86 12.66 -4.82
C ASN A 521 21.09 12.57 -5.71
N THR A 522 22.26 12.41 -5.11
CA THR A 522 23.53 12.44 -5.85
C THR A 522 24.46 11.34 -5.38
N THR A 523 25.01 10.60 -6.33
CA THR A 523 26.09 9.62 -6.10
C THR A 523 27.38 10.10 -6.75
N VAL A 524 28.49 9.87 -6.05
CA VAL A 524 29.85 10.21 -6.49
C VAL A 524 30.73 8.98 -6.37
N VAL A 525 31.42 8.63 -7.45
CA VAL A 525 32.36 7.49 -7.50
C VAL A 525 33.66 7.96 -8.15
N THR A 526 34.81 7.58 -7.57
CA THR A 526 36.14 7.81 -8.15
C THR A 526 36.78 6.49 -8.54
N ILE A 527 37.32 6.40 -9.75
CA ILE A 527 38.11 5.25 -10.24
C ILE A 527 39.57 5.63 -10.43
N GLU A 528 40.44 4.61 -10.51
CA GLU A 528 41.82 4.72 -10.94
C GLU A 528 41.99 4.34 -12.42
N VAL A 529 42.59 5.25 -13.19
CA VAL A 529 43.02 5.00 -14.57
C VAL A 529 44.51 4.76 -14.59
N THR A 530 44.93 3.53 -14.86
CA THR A 530 46.34 3.14 -14.98
C THR A 530 46.78 3.25 -16.44
N VAL A 531 47.78 4.10 -16.70
CA VAL A 531 48.48 4.18 -17.98
C VAL A 531 49.76 3.37 -17.89
N GLY A 532 49.93 2.36 -18.74
CA GLY A 532 51.03 1.38 -18.66
C GLY A 532 51.68 1.07 -19.99
#